data_AF-A0A1R1I353-F1
#
_entry.id   AF-A0A1R1I353-F1
#
_cell.length_a   1.000
_cell.length_b   1.000
_cell.length_c   1.000
_cell.angle_alpha   90.00
_cell.angle_beta   90.00
_cell.angle_gamma   90.00
#
_symmetry.space_group_name_H-M   'P 1'
#
loop_
_entity.id
_entity.type
_entity.pdbx_description
1 polymer ?
#
loop_
_entity_poly.entity_id
_entity_poly.type
_entity_poly.pdbx_seq_one_letter_code
_entity_poly.pdbx_strand_id
1 'polypeptide(L)'
;MRILFITHSFNSLTQRLFCELAARGHELSVEFDIADSVTEEAVERFRPDLLLAPFLKRAIPASVWSVLPCFVVHPGVPGDRGPSALDWAIRRGEKSWGVTVLQAEAEMDAGPVWASATFAMRPAAKASLYRNEVTEAAVRAVLQAVERLTAGDFVPQRVPGVAHPLMRQADRKIDWKTQSTAEILACLHAADGFPGVADELFDSPCHLFDAHPESELRGAPGELLARRETAVCRATVDGAVWIGHVKRPGRIKLPTALAFPEAALLPEKPLAGWDKAAHPTWQDIAWEAADGVGFLSFNFYNGAMSTAQCRRLTEAFRWATTQPVRVIVLRGGADFWSNGIHLNVIESADSPPDESWANINAIDDLAEAILRCTTQLTVAAVGANAGAGGCFLARACDQVWARDGVMLNPHYKNMGNLFGSEFWTYLLPPRVGADGAAAIMRHRLPMSAAEAVRLGFYDACLPAPGFTVDVARRAAELAHAPDFVSQLADKVARRAADEAVKPLAQYREEELAAMRRNFYGFDPSYHVARYHFVEKSPHSWTPRHLARHRDLDWKIPA
;
A
#
# COMPACT_ATOMS: atom_id res chain seq x y z
N MET A 1 6.12 26.45 11.28
CA MET A 1 5.46 27.02 10.08
C MET A 1 4.09 26.39 9.90
N ARG A 2 3.15 27.13 9.32
CA ARG A 2 1.87 26.65 8.80
C ARG A 2 2.05 26.18 7.36
N ILE A 3 1.79 24.90 7.09
CA ILE A 3 1.97 24.30 5.76
C ILE A 3 0.62 23.80 5.25
N LEU A 4 0.16 24.35 4.12
CA LEU A 4 -1.05 23.90 3.43
C LEU A 4 -0.66 22.89 2.35
N PHE A 5 -1.19 21.68 2.46
CA PHE A 5 -1.08 20.69 1.41
C PHE A 5 -2.17 20.92 0.36
N ILE A 6 -1.80 21.05 -0.92
CA ILE A 6 -2.74 20.94 -2.04
C ILE A 6 -2.47 19.65 -2.78
N THR A 7 -3.48 18.78 -2.87
CA THR A 7 -3.28 17.45 -3.45
C THR A 7 -4.52 16.94 -4.16
N HIS A 8 -4.37 16.10 -5.18
CA HIS A 8 -5.51 15.47 -5.82
C HIS A 8 -6.17 14.40 -4.95
N SER A 9 -5.40 13.77 -4.08
CA SER A 9 -5.92 12.85 -3.06
C SER A 9 -4.94 12.75 -1.91
N PHE A 10 -5.43 12.37 -0.73
CA PHE A 10 -4.58 12.08 0.43
C PHE A 10 -3.87 10.72 0.27
N ASN A 11 -3.05 10.61 -0.78
CA ASN A 11 -2.36 9.40 -1.22
C ASN A 11 -1.20 9.02 -0.28
N SER A 12 -0.50 7.91 -0.58
CA SER A 12 0.58 7.41 0.29
C SER A 12 1.72 8.41 0.50
N LEU A 13 2.13 9.14 -0.53
CA LEU A 13 3.18 10.16 -0.40
C LEU A 13 2.70 11.34 0.46
N THR A 14 1.47 11.80 0.24
CA THR A 14 0.88 12.89 1.00
C THR A 14 0.75 12.52 2.48
N GLN A 15 0.28 11.31 2.78
CA GLN A 15 0.20 10.79 4.16
C GLN A 15 1.58 10.74 4.82
N ARG A 16 2.59 10.23 4.12
CA ARG A 16 3.97 10.16 4.64
C ARG A 16 4.51 11.54 4.96
N LEU A 17 4.46 12.47 4.01
CA LEU A 17 4.93 13.85 4.21
C LEU A 17 4.16 14.57 5.32
N PHE A 18 2.85 14.34 5.42
CA PHE A 18 2.03 14.90 6.49
C PHE A 18 2.52 14.43 7.86
N CYS A 19 2.76 13.13 8.05
CA CYS A 19 3.27 12.62 9.33
C CYS A 19 4.68 13.13 9.64
N GLU A 20 5.58 13.19 8.65
CA GLU A 20 6.95 13.66 8.83
C GLU A 20 7.01 15.13 9.25
N LEU A 21 6.18 15.99 8.62
CA LEU A 21 6.12 17.41 8.96
C LEU A 21 5.36 17.63 10.28
N ALA A 22 4.31 16.87 10.57
CA ALA A 22 3.60 16.95 11.85
C ALA A 22 4.52 16.59 13.02
N ALA A 23 5.34 15.53 12.88
CA ALA A 23 6.31 15.11 13.88
C ALA A 23 7.40 16.17 14.17
N ARG A 24 7.61 17.11 13.24
CA ARG A 24 8.54 18.24 13.37
C ARG A 24 7.86 19.53 13.88
N GLY A 25 6.62 19.43 14.34
CA GLY A 25 5.90 20.54 14.96
C GLY A 25 5.33 21.56 13.97
N HIS A 26 5.22 21.21 12.68
CA HIS A 26 4.53 22.06 11.71
C HIS A 26 3.01 21.99 11.93
N GLU A 27 2.34 23.12 11.75
CA GLU A 27 0.88 23.15 11.72
C GLU A 27 0.42 22.84 10.30
N LEU A 28 -0.35 21.76 10.14
CA LEU A 28 -0.73 21.24 8.82
C LEU A 28 -2.23 21.32 8.59
N SER A 29 -2.60 21.61 7.35
CA SER A 29 -3.94 21.38 6.81
C SER A 29 -3.82 20.87 5.38
N VAL A 30 -4.85 20.18 4.89
CA VAL A 30 -4.92 19.68 3.51
C VAL A 30 -6.14 20.26 2.81
N GLU A 31 -6.00 20.60 1.54
CA GLU A 31 -7.09 20.89 0.61
C GLU A 31 -6.91 20.05 -0.66
N PHE A 32 -8.00 19.55 -1.22
CA PHE A 32 -7.99 18.85 -2.49
C PHE A 32 -7.99 19.80 -3.68
N ASP A 33 -7.33 19.43 -4.77
CA ASP A 33 -7.19 20.24 -6.00
C ASP A 33 -8.48 20.34 -6.86
N ILE A 34 -9.59 20.74 -6.23
CA ILE A 34 -10.95 20.68 -6.79
C ILE A 34 -11.30 21.86 -7.69
N ALA A 35 -10.88 23.08 -7.33
CA ALA A 35 -11.09 24.30 -8.11
C ALA A 35 -10.06 25.37 -7.71
N ASP A 36 -9.82 26.34 -8.60
CA ASP A 36 -8.90 27.44 -8.31
C ASP A 36 -9.44 28.26 -7.13
N SER A 37 -10.74 28.59 -7.15
CA SER A 37 -11.43 29.29 -6.05
C SER A 37 -11.40 28.54 -4.72
N VAL A 38 -11.44 27.20 -4.76
CA VAL A 38 -11.32 26.37 -3.54
C VAL A 38 -9.91 26.44 -2.96
N THR A 39 -8.89 26.49 -3.83
CA THR A 39 -7.48 26.64 -3.43
C THR A 39 -7.24 28.03 -2.85
N GLU A 40 -7.73 29.07 -3.50
CA GLU A 40 -7.63 30.46 -3.04
C GLU A 40 -8.29 30.65 -1.67
N GLU A 41 -9.51 30.13 -1.49
CA GLU A 41 -10.22 30.19 -0.20
C GLU A 41 -9.46 29.44 0.90
N ALA A 42 -8.87 28.29 0.60
CA ALA A 42 -8.07 27.53 1.56
C ALA A 42 -6.82 28.33 2.01
N VAL A 43 -6.16 29.01 1.08
CA VAL A 43 -5.02 29.90 1.39
C VAL A 43 -5.47 31.08 2.25
N GLU A 44 -6.59 31.72 1.93
CA GLU A 44 -7.12 32.85 2.70
C GLU A 44 -7.48 32.45 4.14
N ARG A 45 -8.13 31.30 4.31
CA ARG A 45 -8.57 30.80 5.63
C ARG A 45 -7.42 30.29 6.50
N PHE A 46 -6.47 29.58 5.90
CA PHE A 46 -5.38 28.95 6.64
C PHE A 46 -4.16 29.86 6.81
N ARG A 47 -3.98 30.85 5.92
CA ARG A 47 -2.81 31.75 5.87
C ARG A 47 -1.47 30.99 5.96
N PRO A 48 -1.20 30.03 5.06
CA PRO A 48 0.01 29.24 5.11
C PRO A 48 1.27 30.10 4.96
N ASP A 49 2.37 29.66 5.58
CA ASP A 49 3.72 30.16 5.27
C ASP A 49 4.28 29.47 4.02
N LEU A 50 3.78 28.27 3.72
CA LEU A 50 4.17 27.42 2.60
C LEU A 50 2.96 26.63 2.09
N LEU A 51 2.80 26.59 0.77
CA LEU A 51 1.96 25.60 0.09
C LEU A 51 2.83 24.46 -0.41
N LEU A 52 2.50 23.22 -0.06
CA LEU A 52 3.17 22.02 -0.52
C LEU A 52 2.23 21.17 -1.38
N ALA A 53 2.70 20.76 -2.55
CA ALA A 53 1.95 20.01 -3.55
C ALA A 53 2.63 18.67 -3.86
N PRO A 54 2.37 17.61 -3.07
CA PRO A 54 2.97 16.29 -3.29
C PRO A 54 2.42 15.52 -4.49
N PHE A 55 1.18 15.83 -4.87
CA PHE A 55 0.46 15.12 -5.93
C PHE A 55 -0.64 16.00 -6.52
N LEU A 56 -0.38 16.63 -7.66
CA LEU A 56 -1.36 17.46 -8.36
C LEU A 56 -1.78 16.84 -9.68
N LYS A 57 -3.01 17.17 -10.11
CA LYS A 57 -3.45 16.98 -11.50
C LYS A 57 -3.71 18.30 -12.22
N ARG A 58 -3.65 19.41 -11.50
CA ARG A 58 -3.90 20.76 -12.00
C ARG A 58 -2.80 21.70 -11.56
N ALA A 59 -2.59 22.76 -12.34
CA ALA A 59 -1.71 23.84 -11.95
C ALA A 59 -2.27 24.56 -10.71
N ILE A 60 -1.37 25.01 -9.84
CA ILE A 60 -1.71 25.96 -8.77
C ILE A 60 -2.05 27.30 -9.46
N PRO A 61 -3.11 28.01 -9.04
CA PRO A 61 -3.49 29.27 -9.69
C PRO A 61 -2.44 30.37 -9.46
N ALA A 62 -2.29 31.26 -10.45
CA ALA A 62 -1.31 32.35 -10.41
C ALA A 62 -1.53 33.35 -9.28
N SER A 63 -2.77 33.53 -8.86
CA SER A 63 -3.17 34.29 -7.66
C SER A 63 -2.52 33.76 -6.37
N VAL A 64 -2.12 32.49 -6.33
CA VAL A 64 -1.51 31.86 -5.16
C VAL A 64 0.02 31.80 -5.31
N TRP A 65 0.55 31.17 -6.37
CA TRP A 65 2.00 30.93 -6.46
C TRP A 65 2.84 32.19 -6.67
N SER A 66 2.24 33.30 -7.12
CA SER A 66 2.95 34.58 -7.31
C SER A 66 3.21 35.34 -6.00
N VAL A 67 2.50 35.01 -4.92
CA VAL A 67 2.56 35.71 -3.62
C VAL A 67 2.92 34.82 -2.44
N LEU A 68 2.89 33.49 -2.63
CA LEU A 68 3.15 32.49 -1.60
C LEU A 68 4.20 31.48 -2.09
N PRO A 69 5.21 31.11 -1.28
CA PRO A 69 6.06 29.97 -1.59
C PRO A 69 5.23 28.71 -1.83
N CYS A 70 5.42 28.09 -3.00
CA CYS A 70 4.62 26.96 -3.45
C CYS A 70 5.58 25.87 -3.93
N PHE A 71 5.71 24.79 -3.18
CA PHE A 71 6.60 23.68 -3.52
C PHE A 71 5.83 22.57 -4.19
N VAL A 72 6.22 22.20 -5.40
CA VAL A 72 5.72 21.03 -6.14
C VAL A 72 6.73 19.91 -6.00
N VAL A 73 6.24 18.72 -5.64
CA VAL A 73 7.08 17.51 -5.59
C VAL A 73 6.99 16.80 -6.92
N HIS A 74 8.05 16.91 -7.72
CA HIS A 74 8.15 16.28 -9.02
C HIS A 74 8.90 14.94 -8.91
N PRO A 75 8.30 13.80 -9.33
CA PRO A 75 8.94 12.49 -9.31
C PRO A 75 9.95 12.31 -10.46
N GLY A 76 10.84 13.29 -10.62
CA GLY A 76 11.89 13.37 -11.62
C GLY A 76 13.15 14.04 -11.09
N VAL A 77 14.29 13.77 -11.74
CA VAL A 77 15.57 14.44 -11.44
C VAL A 77 15.53 15.91 -11.85
N PRO A 78 16.42 16.78 -11.33
CA PRO A 78 16.48 18.17 -11.76
C PRO A 78 16.60 18.30 -13.28
N GLY A 79 15.71 19.09 -13.89
CA GLY A 79 15.62 19.28 -15.35
C GLY A 79 14.65 18.32 -16.06
N ASP A 80 14.17 17.25 -15.42
CA ASP A 80 13.04 16.48 -15.95
C ASP A 80 11.75 17.28 -15.77
N ARG A 81 10.89 17.31 -16.80
CA ARG A 81 9.62 18.05 -16.78
C ARG A 81 8.49 17.25 -17.41
N GLY A 82 7.29 17.35 -16.83
CA GLY A 82 6.05 16.85 -17.42
C GLY A 82 5.39 15.70 -16.65
N PRO A 83 4.13 15.38 -17.00
CA PRO A 83 3.21 14.61 -16.14
C PRO A 83 3.43 13.10 -16.13
N SER A 84 4.47 12.58 -16.78
CA SER A 84 4.76 11.14 -16.93
C SER A 84 6.23 10.81 -16.68
N ALA A 85 6.89 11.56 -15.80
CA ALA A 85 8.30 11.43 -15.45
C ALA A 85 8.72 9.97 -15.19
N LEU A 86 8.07 9.33 -14.21
CA LEU A 86 8.43 7.96 -13.81
C LEU A 86 8.06 6.91 -14.88
N ASP A 87 6.97 7.12 -15.62
CA ASP A 87 6.59 6.27 -16.75
C ASP A 87 7.68 6.26 -17.83
N TRP A 88 8.17 7.45 -18.22
CA TRP A 88 9.25 7.58 -19.20
C TRP A 88 10.57 7.03 -18.69
N ALA A 89 10.93 7.28 -17.42
CA ALA A 89 12.15 6.76 -16.82
C ALA A 89 12.20 5.23 -16.84
N ILE A 90 11.10 4.56 -16.48
CA ILE A 90 10.98 3.10 -16.56
C ILE A 90 11.09 2.64 -18.01
N ARG A 91 10.38 3.30 -18.94
CA ARG A 91 10.35 2.88 -20.35
C ARG A 91 11.71 3.04 -21.05
N ARG A 92 12.49 4.06 -20.67
CA ARG A 92 13.85 4.30 -21.18
C ARG A 92 14.91 3.44 -20.50
N GLY A 93 14.54 2.70 -19.45
CA GLY A 93 15.47 1.82 -18.74
C GLY A 93 16.53 2.58 -17.94
N GLU A 94 16.20 3.79 -17.47
CA GLU A 94 17.08 4.63 -16.66
C GLU A 94 17.63 3.86 -15.46
N LYS A 95 18.92 4.03 -15.15
CA LYS A 95 19.60 3.31 -14.04
C LYS A 95 19.56 4.08 -12.72
N SER A 96 19.44 5.39 -12.81
CA SER A 96 19.30 6.30 -11.68
C SER A 96 18.16 7.27 -11.97
N TRP A 97 17.40 7.60 -10.94
CA TRP A 97 16.33 8.59 -11.02
C TRP A 97 16.32 9.43 -9.74
N GLY A 98 15.27 10.23 -9.53
CA GLY A 98 15.19 11.08 -8.37
C GLY A 98 13.86 11.79 -8.22
N VAL A 99 13.80 12.63 -7.19
CA VAL A 99 12.71 13.54 -6.89
C VAL A 99 13.28 14.94 -6.77
N THR A 100 12.53 15.91 -7.26
CA THR A 100 12.87 17.33 -7.20
C THR A 100 11.73 18.09 -6.54
N VAL A 101 12.06 18.96 -5.59
CA VAL A 101 11.14 19.93 -5.02
C VAL A 101 11.41 21.26 -5.70
N LEU A 102 10.42 21.76 -6.44
CA LEU A 102 10.53 22.95 -7.27
C LEU A 102 9.50 24.00 -6.88
N GLN A 103 9.85 25.27 -7.07
CA GLN A 103 8.92 26.38 -6.92
C GLN A 103 7.88 26.35 -8.04
N ALA A 104 6.60 26.50 -7.71
CA ALA A 104 5.54 26.63 -8.70
C ALA A 104 5.68 27.97 -9.46
N GLU A 105 5.49 27.92 -10.76
CA GLU A 105 5.44 29.07 -11.66
C GLU A 105 4.49 28.80 -12.84
N ALA A 106 4.43 29.71 -13.82
CA ALA A 106 3.53 29.60 -14.96
C ALA A 106 3.82 28.40 -15.88
N GLU A 107 5.09 28.04 -16.07
CA GLU A 107 5.49 26.87 -16.85
C GLU A 107 5.61 25.63 -15.94
N MET A 108 4.94 24.54 -16.33
CA MET A 108 4.90 23.29 -15.56
C MET A 108 6.30 22.70 -15.37
N ASP A 109 6.62 22.38 -14.12
CA ASP A 109 7.89 21.78 -13.67
C ASP A 109 9.16 22.57 -14.07
N ALA A 110 9.02 23.85 -14.43
CA ALA A 110 10.14 24.66 -14.92
C ALA A 110 10.80 25.52 -13.84
N GLY A 111 10.15 25.65 -12.68
CA GLY A 111 10.57 26.57 -11.63
C GLY A 111 11.91 26.22 -10.96
N PRO A 112 12.49 27.18 -10.23
CA PRO A 112 13.73 26.97 -9.48
C PRO A 112 13.66 25.77 -8.52
N VAL A 113 14.75 25.00 -8.47
CA VAL A 113 14.90 23.81 -7.64
C VAL A 113 15.28 24.23 -6.22
N TRP A 114 14.45 23.81 -5.26
CA TRP A 114 14.68 24.01 -3.83
C TRP A 114 15.48 22.89 -3.20
N ALA A 115 15.26 21.64 -3.62
CA ALA A 115 16.00 20.48 -3.17
C ALA A 115 15.76 19.30 -4.12
N SER A 116 16.62 18.30 -4.07
CA SER A 116 16.45 17.07 -4.82
C SER A 116 17.13 15.90 -4.12
N ALA A 117 16.63 14.69 -4.35
CA ALA A 117 17.27 13.47 -3.90
C ALA A 117 17.21 12.39 -4.97
N THR A 118 18.30 11.66 -5.17
CA THR A 118 18.41 10.59 -6.17
C THR A 118 18.27 9.21 -5.55
N PHE A 119 18.04 8.22 -6.40
CA PHE A 119 17.99 6.80 -6.06
C PHE A 119 18.30 5.91 -7.27
N ALA A 120 18.73 4.67 -7.01
CA ALA A 120 18.92 3.66 -8.05
C ALA A 120 17.57 3.09 -8.52
N MET A 121 17.39 2.92 -9.83
CA MET A 121 16.16 2.38 -10.41
C MET A 121 16.14 0.85 -10.33
N ARG A 122 15.11 0.29 -9.69
CA ARG A 122 14.81 -1.14 -9.75
C ARG A 122 13.96 -1.48 -10.98
N PRO A 123 14.08 -2.70 -11.54
CA PRO A 123 13.17 -3.21 -12.57
C PRO A 123 11.82 -3.60 -11.94
N ALA A 124 11.04 -2.62 -11.51
CA ALA A 124 9.82 -2.81 -10.76
C ALA A 124 8.66 -1.97 -11.30
N ALA A 125 7.44 -2.35 -10.93
CA ALA A 125 6.23 -1.59 -11.19
C ALA A 125 6.35 -0.12 -10.72
N LYS A 126 5.78 0.80 -11.50
CA LYS A 126 5.74 2.24 -11.19
C LYS A 126 5.19 2.51 -9.80
N ALA A 127 4.10 1.84 -9.42
CA ALA A 127 3.50 1.99 -8.10
C ALA A 127 4.46 1.56 -6.97
N SER A 128 5.27 0.51 -7.19
CA SER A 128 6.28 0.07 -6.22
C SER A 128 7.39 1.11 -6.07
N LEU A 129 7.95 1.60 -7.18
CA LEU A 129 8.97 2.66 -7.17
C LEU A 129 8.44 3.93 -6.50
N TYR A 130 7.17 4.29 -6.77
CA TYR A 130 6.53 5.46 -6.18
C TYR A 130 6.43 5.35 -4.64
N ARG A 131 6.04 4.17 -4.12
CA ARG A 131 5.83 3.92 -2.69
C ARG A 131 7.11 3.73 -1.90
N ASN A 132 8.18 3.29 -2.57
CA ASN A 132 9.47 3.04 -1.95
C ASN A 132 10.43 4.19 -2.28
N GLU A 133 11.23 4.05 -3.32
CA GLU A 133 12.34 4.96 -3.61
C GLU A 133 11.93 6.43 -3.78
N VAL A 134 10.85 6.69 -4.53
CA VAL A 134 10.35 8.04 -4.76
C VAL A 134 9.85 8.65 -3.46
N THR A 135 9.11 7.90 -2.64
CA THR A 135 8.60 8.42 -1.37
C THR A 135 9.74 8.76 -0.40
N GLU A 136 10.74 7.88 -0.26
CA GLU A 136 11.90 8.18 0.59
C GLU A 136 12.73 9.35 0.07
N ALA A 137 12.93 9.46 -1.25
CA ALA A 137 13.60 10.60 -1.87
C ALA A 137 12.81 11.90 -1.70
N ALA A 138 11.48 11.85 -1.85
CA ALA A 138 10.59 12.98 -1.65
C ALA A 138 10.62 13.49 -0.21
N VAL A 139 10.60 12.59 0.79
CA VAL A 139 10.74 12.98 2.20
C VAL A 139 12.05 13.74 2.41
N ARG A 140 13.18 13.20 1.96
CA ARG A 140 14.48 13.89 2.09
C ARG A 140 14.49 15.26 1.42
N ALA A 141 13.98 15.34 0.18
CA ALA A 141 13.98 16.58 -0.58
C ALA A 141 13.02 17.63 0.03
N VAL A 142 11.81 17.23 0.45
CA VAL A 142 10.84 18.16 1.06
C VAL A 142 11.35 18.68 2.39
N LEU A 143 11.88 17.84 3.26
CA LEU A 143 12.44 18.28 4.54
C LEU A 143 13.57 19.29 4.33
N GLN A 144 14.50 19.00 3.41
CA GLN A 144 15.57 19.92 3.06
C GLN A 144 15.05 21.24 2.47
N ALA A 145 14.03 21.20 1.61
CA ALA A 145 13.43 22.40 1.05
C ALA A 145 12.75 23.27 2.11
N VAL A 146 12.04 22.66 3.06
CA VAL A 146 11.39 23.36 4.19
C VAL A 146 12.43 23.98 5.12
N GLU A 147 13.52 23.27 5.43
CA GLU A 147 14.65 23.80 6.20
C GLU A 147 15.29 25.01 5.51
N ARG A 148 15.54 24.93 4.21
CA ARG A 148 16.08 26.03 3.38
C ARG A 148 15.15 27.24 3.36
N LEU A 149 13.85 27.03 3.23
CA LEU A 149 12.86 28.11 3.28
C LEU A 149 12.83 28.78 4.66
N THR A 150 12.94 27.99 5.72
CA THR A 150 12.96 28.50 7.10
C THR A 150 14.21 29.33 7.39
N ALA A 151 15.37 28.90 6.87
CA ALA A 151 16.63 29.62 7.03
C ALA A 151 16.63 30.97 6.29
N GLY A 152 15.97 31.06 5.13
CA GLY A 152 15.75 32.31 4.39
C GLY A 152 16.97 32.84 3.62
N ASP A 153 18.11 32.14 3.65
CA ASP A 153 19.36 32.50 2.97
C ASP A 153 19.63 31.65 1.71
N PHE A 154 18.81 30.62 1.46
CA PHE A 154 18.94 29.76 0.31
C PHE A 154 18.36 30.38 -0.95
N VAL A 155 19.15 30.42 -2.03
CA VAL A 155 18.71 30.87 -3.35
C VAL A 155 18.46 29.65 -4.25
N PRO A 156 17.20 29.32 -4.59
CA PRO A 156 16.90 28.18 -5.44
C PRO A 156 17.39 28.41 -6.88
N GLN A 157 17.89 27.35 -7.52
CA GLN A 157 18.54 27.45 -8.82
C GLN A 157 17.67 26.89 -9.94
N ARG A 158 17.64 27.58 -11.07
CA ARG A 158 16.98 27.08 -12.27
C ARG A 158 17.88 26.10 -12.99
N VAL A 159 17.36 24.92 -13.28
CA VAL A 159 18.07 23.87 -14.02
C VAL A 159 17.44 23.74 -15.41
N PRO A 160 18.23 23.89 -16.50
CA PRO A 160 17.75 23.61 -17.85
C PRO A 160 17.22 22.19 -17.97
N GLY A 161 16.13 22.01 -18.72
CA GLY A 161 15.41 20.75 -18.73
C GLY A 161 14.69 20.48 -20.04
N VAL A 162 14.23 19.24 -20.22
CA VAL A 162 13.47 18.81 -21.39
C VAL A 162 12.08 18.39 -20.93
N ALA A 163 11.05 19.00 -21.52
CA ALA A 163 9.68 18.60 -21.29
C ALA A 163 9.34 17.33 -22.08
N HIS A 164 8.71 16.38 -21.41
CA HIS A 164 8.16 15.18 -22.03
C HIS A 164 6.63 15.25 -22.05
N PRO A 165 5.99 14.78 -23.15
CA PRO A 165 4.54 14.74 -23.21
C PRO A 165 3.97 13.71 -22.24
N LEU A 166 2.68 13.85 -21.91
CA LEU A 166 1.90 12.79 -21.29
C LEU A 166 2.02 11.50 -22.11
N MET A 167 2.45 10.40 -21.48
CA MET A 167 2.55 9.11 -22.15
C MET A 167 1.14 8.53 -22.40
N ARG A 168 0.78 8.38 -23.67
CA ARG A 168 -0.53 7.90 -24.13
C ARG A 168 -0.53 6.37 -24.30
N GLN A 169 -1.71 5.78 -24.49
CA GLN A 169 -1.81 4.33 -24.74
C GLN A 169 -1.07 3.89 -26.02
N ALA A 170 -0.97 4.75 -27.03
CA ALA A 170 -0.18 4.47 -28.23
C ALA A 170 1.32 4.25 -27.91
N ASP A 171 1.86 4.97 -26.94
CA ASP A 171 3.25 4.82 -26.47
C ASP A 171 3.47 3.55 -25.63
N ARG A 172 2.38 2.94 -25.15
CA ARG A 172 2.37 1.74 -24.31
C ARG A 172 2.02 0.46 -25.08
N LYS A 173 1.85 0.56 -26.40
CA LYS A 173 1.44 -0.60 -27.21
C LYS A 173 2.49 -1.70 -27.10
N ILE A 174 2.03 -2.90 -26.73
CA ILE A 174 2.85 -4.11 -26.74
C ILE A 174 2.71 -4.77 -28.12
N ASP A 175 3.84 -5.18 -28.68
CA ASP A 175 3.89 -6.09 -29.81
C ASP A 175 4.48 -7.42 -29.36
N TRP A 176 3.59 -8.35 -28.98
CA TRP A 176 3.93 -9.67 -28.49
C TRP A 176 4.75 -10.50 -29.47
N LYS A 177 4.74 -10.17 -30.77
CA LYS A 177 5.45 -10.92 -31.81
C LYS A 177 6.89 -10.49 -32.00
N THR A 178 7.25 -9.30 -31.53
CA THR A 178 8.57 -8.71 -31.81
C THR A 178 9.32 -8.28 -30.55
N GLN A 179 8.62 -7.98 -29.45
CA GLN A 179 9.23 -7.52 -28.21
C GLN A 179 9.61 -8.67 -27.27
N SER A 180 10.78 -8.54 -26.65
CA SER A 180 11.28 -9.40 -25.58
C SER A 180 10.44 -9.30 -24.30
N THR A 181 10.55 -10.33 -23.46
CA THR A 181 9.95 -10.35 -22.11
C THR A 181 10.35 -9.11 -21.31
N ALA A 182 11.63 -8.70 -21.38
CA ALA A 182 12.12 -7.54 -20.65
C ALA A 182 11.48 -6.23 -21.14
N GLU A 183 11.33 -6.05 -22.46
CA GLU A 183 10.69 -4.86 -23.03
C GLU A 183 9.20 -4.78 -22.68
N ILE A 184 8.51 -5.94 -22.68
CA ILE A 184 7.10 -6.06 -22.32
C ILE A 184 6.90 -5.76 -20.84
N LEU A 185 7.73 -6.34 -19.96
CA LEU A 185 7.70 -6.05 -18.53
C LEU A 185 7.96 -4.57 -18.24
N ALA A 186 8.94 -3.94 -18.90
CA ALA A 186 9.18 -2.50 -18.75
C ALA A 186 7.94 -1.66 -19.15
N CYS A 187 7.22 -2.06 -20.20
CA CYS A 187 5.98 -1.40 -20.60
C CYS A 187 4.87 -1.56 -19.55
N LEU A 188 4.64 -2.79 -19.09
CA LEU A 188 3.63 -3.11 -18.08
C LEU A 188 3.95 -2.43 -16.74
N HIS A 189 5.20 -2.48 -16.30
CA HIS A 189 5.67 -1.83 -15.08
C HIS A 189 5.47 -0.31 -15.13
N ALA A 190 5.74 0.34 -16.26
CA ALA A 190 5.54 1.79 -16.41
C ALA A 190 4.07 2.21 -16.27
N ALA A 191 3.12 1.30 -16.53
CA ALA A 191 1.69 1.57 -16.46
C ALA A 191 1.01 0.97 -15.21
N ASP A 192 1.73 0.22 -14.37
CA ASP A 192 1.15 -0.45 -13.21
C ASP A 192 0.76 0.55 -12.10
N GLY A 193 -0.33 0.25 -11.40
CA GLY A 193 -1.11 1.16 -10.57
C GLY A 193 -2.14 1.90 -11.40
N PHE A 194 -1.66 2.68 -12.38
CA PHE A 194 -2.44 3.45 -13.35
C PHE A 194 -1.55 3.91 -14.53
N PRO A 195 -2.01 3.93 -15.79
CA PRO A 195 -3.36 3.60 -16.26
C PRO A 195 -3.58 2.14 -16.65
N GLY A 196 -2.54 1.30 -16.59
CA GLY A 196 -2.50 -0.02 -17.23
C GLY A 196 -2.20 0.08 -18.72
N VAL A 197 -1.81 -1.05 -19.32
CA VAL A 197 -1.53 -1.13 -20.76
C VAL A 197 -2.75 -1.67 -21.48
N ALA A 198 -3.30 -0.92 -22.44
CA ALA A 198 -4.41 -1.39 -23.27
C ALA A 198 -3.95 -2.55 -24.17
N ASP A 199 -4.65 -3.67 -24.07
CA ASP A 199 -4.40 -4.91 -24.83
C ASP A 199 -5.71 -5.73 -24.91
N GLU A 200 -5.60 -6.98 -25.32
CA GLU A 200 -6.68 -7.92 -25.49
C GLU A 200 -6.31 -9.27 -24.87
N LEU A 201 -7.24 -9.87 -24.14
CA LEU A 201 -7.16 -11.26 -23.67
C LEU A 201 -8.48 -11.95 -24.04
N PHE A 202 -8.42 -13.18 -24.54
CA PHE A 202 -9.59 -13.94 -24.97
C PHE A 202 -10.49 -13.13 -25.93
N ASP A 203 -9.86 -12.50 -26.92
CA ASP A 203 -10.49 -11.63 -27.92
C ASP A 203 -11.32 -10.46 -27.33
N SER A 204 -11.01 -10.06 -26.09
CA SER A 204 -11.73 -9.02 -25.35
C SER A 204 -10.81 -7.91 -24.84
N PRO A 205 -11.13 -6.63 -25.08
CA PRO A 205 -10.29 -5.51 -24.70
C PRO A 205 -10.17 -5.39 -23.18
N CYS A 206 -8.98 -5.09 -22.70
CA CYS A 206 -8.71 -4.80 -21.29
C CYS A 206 -7.46 -3.94 -21.11
N HIS A 207 -7.21 -3.53 -19.87
CA HIS A 207 -5.92 -2.95 -19.46
C HIS A 207 -5.20 -3.93 -18.54
N LEU A 208 -3.93 -4.22 -18.83
CA LEU A 208 -3.09 -5.17 -18.12
C LEU A 208 -2.34 -4.51 -16.95
N PHE A 209 -2.19 -5.24 -15.84
CA PHE A 209 -1.49 -4.86 -14.60
C PHE A 209 -0.83 -6.08 -13.96
N ASP A 210 -0.01 -5.85 -12.92
CA ASP A 210 0.54 -6.88 -12.05
C ASP A 210 1.31 -7.94 -12.85
N ALA A 211 2.30 -7.47 -13.60
CA ALA A 211 3.07 -8.30 -14.53
C ALA A 211 4.27 -8.94 -13.83
N HIS A 212 4.49 -10.25 -14.04
CA HIS A 212 5.61 -10.99 -13.46
C HIS A 212 6.31 -11.84 -14.54
N PRO A 213 7.65 -11.96 -14.51
CA PRO A 213 8.39 -12.79 -15.45
C PRO A 213 8.06 -14.28 -15.29
N GLU A 214 8.18 -15.04 -16.38
CA GLU A 214 8.10 -16.50 -16.40
C GLU A 214 9.27 -17.08 -17.19
N SER A 215 10.12 -17.86 -16.52
CA SER A 215 11.37 -18.38 -17.10
C SER A 215 11.29 -19.79 -17.66
N GLU A 216 10.24 -20.57 -17.41
CA GLU A 216 10.12 -21.97 -17.87
C GLU A 216 9.04 -22.17 -18.92
N LEU A 217 7.85 -21.60 -18.74
CA LEU A 217 6.76 -21.76 -19.71
C LEU A 217 7.11 -21.05 -21.03
N ARG A 218 6.84 -21.72 -22.14
CA ARG A 218 7.08 -21.24 -23.51
C ARG A 218 5.93 -21.64 -24.43
N GLY A 219 5.73 -20.87 -25.48
CA GLY A 219 4.79 -21.16 -26.57
C GLY A 219 4.96 -20.16 -27.70
N ALA A 220 3.99 -20.08 -28.60
CA ALA A 220 4.04 -19.11 -29.69
C ALA A 220 3.86 -17.68 -29.15
N PRO A 221 4.62 -16.67 -29.62
CA PRO A 221 4.54 -15.31 -29.06
C PRO A 221 3.11 -14.74 -29.14
N GLY A 222 2.59 -14.31 -27.99
CA GLY A 222 1.21 -13.84 -27.81
C GLY A 222 0.19 -14.90 -27.38
N GLU A 223 0.55 -16.19 -27.38
CA GLU A 223 -0.29 -17.30 -26.92
C GLU A 223 -0.55 -17.24 -25.40
N LEU A 224 -1.79 -17.52 -24.97
CA LEU A 224 -2.12 -17.71 -23.56
C LEU A 224 -1.79 -19.15 -23.16
N LEU A 225 -0.80 -19.33 -22.28
CA LEU A 225 -0.18 -20.62 -22.01
C LEU A 225 -0.84 -21.38 -20.87
N ALA A 226 -1.21 -20.67 -19.81
CA ALA A 226 -1.61 -21.27 -18.54
C ALA A 226 -2.37 -20.30 -17.65
N ARG A 227 -3.06 -20.86 -16.65
CA ARG A 227 -3.51 -20.13 -15.45
C ARG A 227 -2.83 -20.66 -14.20
N ARG A 228 -2.67 -19.78 -13.20
CA ARG A 228 -2.25 -20.14 -11.85
C ARG A 228 -2.98 -19.22 -10.89
N GLU A 229 -3.83 -19.79 -10.04
CA GLU A 229 -4.61 -19.05 -9.05
C GLU A 229 -5.36 -17.87 -9.73
N THR A 230 -4.95 -16.64 -9.43
CA THR A 230 -5.54 -15.40 -9.94
C THR A 230 -4.98 -14.93 -11.29
N ALA A 231 -3.87 -15.49 -11.77
CA ALA A 231 -3.09 -14.98 -12.88
C ALA A 231 -3.18 -15.84 -14.16
N VAL A 232 -2.94 -15.20 -15.31
CA VAL A 232 -2.84 -15.85 -16.63
C VAL A 232 -1.45 -15.60 -17.21
N CYS A 233 -0.84 -16.62 -17.82
CA CYS A 233 0.47 -16.53 -18.46
C CYS A 233 0.35 -16.36 -19.97
N ARG A 234 1.11 -15.42 -20.54
CA ARG A 234 1.18 -15.15 -21.99
C ARG A 234 2.60 -15.24 -22.50
N ALA A 235 2.80 -15.99 -23.58
CA ALA A 235 4.10 -16.14 -24.23
C ALA A 235 4.59 -14.82 -24.86
N THR A 236 5.89 -14.63 -24.82
CA THR A 236 6.63 -13.57 -25.51
C THR A 236 7.60 -14.21 -26.50
N VAL A 237 8.44 -13.42 -27.19
CA VAL A 237 9.41 -13.96 -28.17
C VAL A 237 10.54 -14.80 -27.56
N ASP A 238 10.88 -14.57 -26.29
CA ASP A 238 12.01 -15.20 -25.59
C ASP A 238 11.60 -15.87 -24.26
N GLY A 239 10.32 -15.83 -23.89
CA GLY A 239 9.84 -16.22 -22.58
C GLY A 239 8.33 -16.19 -22.45
N ALA A 240 7.87 -15.79 -21.26
CA ALA A 240 6.48 -15.48 -21.01
C ALA A 240 6.34 -14.46 -19.87
N VAL A 241 5.14 -13.90 -19.73
CA VAL A 241 4.77 -12.96 -18.66
C VAL A 241 3.45 -13.42 -18.04
N TRP A 242 3.41 -13.47 -16.72
CA TRP A 242 2.17 -13.60 -15.95
C TRP A 242 1.50 -12.24 -15.79
N ILE A 243 0.18 -12.22 -15.94
CA ILE A 243 -0.67 -11.04 -15.77
C ILE A 243 -1.60 -11.33 -14.61
N GLY A 244 -1.35 -10.72 -13.46
CA GLY A 244 -2.13 -10.95 -12.24
C GLY A 244 -3.46 -10.22 -12.20
N HIS A 245 -3.55 -9.03 -12.82
CA HIS A 245 -4.74 -8.19 -12.76
C HIS A 245 -5.05 -7.51 -14.09
N VAL A 246 -6.35 -7.29 -14.34
CA VAL A 246 -6.85 -6.56 -15.51
C VAL A 246 -7.98 -5.60 -15.16
N LYS A 247 -8.23 -4.61 -16.02
CA LYS A 247 -9.43 -3.76 -15.99
C LYS A 247 -10.13 -3.82 -17.35
N ARG A 248 -11.33 -4.40 -17.41
CA ARG A 248 -12.17 -4.41 -18.62
C ARG A 248 -12.89 -3.05 -18.79
N PRO A 249 -13.26 -2.63 -20.02
CA PRO A 249 -13.97 -1.38 -20.27
C PRO A 249 -15.23 -1.24 -19.41
N GLY A 250 -15.40 -0.09 -18.75
CA GLY A 250 -16.55 0.18 -17.87
C GLY A 250 -16.63 -0.72 -16.62
N ARG A 251 -15.56 -1.47 -16.29
CA ARG A 251 -15.50 -2.35 -15.12
C ARG A 251 -14.35 -1.96 -14.21
N ILE A 252 -14.35 -2.52 -13.02
CA ILE A 252 -13.33 -2.32 -12.00
C ILE A 252 -12.13 -3.23 -12.24
N LYS A 253 -11.00 -2.93 -11.60
CA LYS A 253 -9.79 -3.75 -11.71
C LYS A 253 -9.95 -5.03 -10.89
N LEU A 254 -9.70 -6.20 -11.48
CA LEU A 254 -9.89 -7.51 -10.86
C LEU A 254 -8.71 -8.45 -11.15
N PRO A 255 -8.53 -9.50 -10.34
CA PRO A 255 -7.70 -10.66 -10.70
C PRO A 255 -8.01 -11.16 -12.12
N THR A 256 -6.99 -11.45 -12.93
CA THR A 256 -7.17 -11.81 -14.35
C THR A 256 -8.07 -13.02 -14.53
N ALA A 257 -7.84 -14.08 -13.75
CA ALA A 257 -8.64 -15.31 -13.82
C ALA A 257 -10.10 -15.10 -13.38
N LEU A 258 -10.38 -14.09 -12.54
CA LEU A 258 -11.75 -13.73 -12.14
C LEU A 258 -12.42 -12.84 -13.19
N ALA A 259 -11.68 -11.92 -13.81
CA ALA A 259 -12.21 -11.00 -14.81
C ALA A 259 -12.59 -11.69 -16.13
N PHE A 260 -11.97 -12.84 -16.41
CA PHE A 260 -12.17 -13.66 -17.60
C PHE A 260 -12.45 -15.12 -17.20
N PRO A 261 -13.72 -15.53 -17.08
CA PRO A 261 -14.10 -16.91 -16.82
C PRO A 261 -13.49 -17.91 -17.83
N GLU A 262 -13.22 -17.46 -19.06
CA GLU A 262 -12.53 -18.21 -20.11
C GLU A 262 -11.14 -18.70 -19.69
N ALA A 263 -10.50 -18.05 -18.71
CA ALA A 263 -9.23 -18.49 -18.16
C ALA A 263 -9.31 -19.92 -17.61
N ALA A 264 -10.48 -20.39 -17.17
CA ALA A 264 -10.69 -21.76 -16.70
C ALA A 264 -10.38 -22.83 -17.77
N LEU A 265 -10.41 -22.47 -19.06
CA LEU A 265 -10.06 -23.34 -20.18
C LEU A 265 -8.53 -23.49 -20.38
N LEU A 266 -7.74 -22.59 -19.79
CA LEU A 266 -6.28 -22.69 -19.85
C LEU A 266 -5.79 -23.80 -18.92
N PRO A 267 -4.69 -24.49 -19.28
CA PRO A 267 -4.04 -25.45 -18.40
C PRO A 267 -3.67 -24.80 -17.05
N GLU A 268 -4.06 -25.44 -15.96
CA GLU A 268 -3.63 -25.02 -14.63
C GLU A 268 -2.18 -25.49 -14.38
N LYS A 269 -1.33 -24.56 -13.92
CA LYS A 269 0.08 -24.82 -13.60
C LYS A 269 0.35 -24.46 -12.14
N PRO A 270 -0.15 -25.25 -11.17
CA PRO A 270 0.05 -24.94 -9.76
C PRO A 270 1.52 -25.11 -9.37
N LEU A 271 1.95 -24.43 -8.31
CA LEU A 271 3.24 -24.69 -7.68
C LEU A 271 3.09 -25.84 -6.67
N ALA A 272 4.15 -26.65 -6.52
CA ALA A 272 4.15 -27.72 -5.54
C ALA A 272 4.40 -27.15 -4.14
N GLY A 273 3.37 -27.13 -3.30
CA GLY A 273 3.48 -26.63 -1.93
C GLY A 273 3.68 -25.12 -1.86
N TRP A 274 4.37 -24.67 -0.81
CA TRP A 274 4.52 -23.24 -0.48
C TRP A 274 5.94 -22.71 -0.63
N ASP A 275 6.91 -23.58 -0.89
CA ASP A 275 8.31 -23.18 -1.03
C ASP A 275 8.45 -22.12 -2.13
N LYS A 276 9.30 -21.14 -1.88
CA LYS A 276 9.61 -20.11 -2.86
C LYS A 276 10.21 -20.75 -4.10
N ALA A 277 9.66 -20.40 -5.27
CA ALA A 277 10.12 -20.90 -6.55
C ALA A 277 11.61 -20.55 -6.76
N ALA A 278 12.38 -21.55 -7.24
CA ALA A 278 13.80 -21.39 -7.52
C ALA A 278 14.09 -20.57 -8.80
N HIS A 279 13.06 -20.26 -9.57
CA HIS A 279 13.14 -19.52 -10.83
C HIS A 279 12.08 -18.40 -10.87
N PRO A 280 12.26 -17.37 -11.71
CA PRO A 280 11.25 -16.33 -11.91
C PRO A 280 9.92 -16.91 -12.41
N THR A 281 8.86 -16.72 -11.60
CA THR A 281 7.49 -17.13 -11.94
C THR A 281 6.52 -16.37 -11.02
N TRP A 282 5.23 -16.37 -11.34
CA TRP A 282 4.22 -15.75 -10.47
C TRP A 282 3.93 -16.61 -9.24
N GLN A 283 4.23 -16.10 -8.06
CA GLN A 283 3.93 -16.74 -6.78
C GLN A 283 3.52 -15.66 -5.78
N ASP A 284 2.28 -15.71 -5.34
CA ASP A 284 1.75 -14.75 -4.37
C ASP A 284 2.04 -15.16 -2.92
N ILE A 285 2.07 -16.46 -2.59
CA ILE A 285 2.44 -16.98 -1.26
C ILE A 285 3.71 -17.82 -1.38
N ALA A 286 4.72 -17.47 -0.58
CA ALA A 286 6.03 -18.12 -0.63
C ALA A 286 6.62 -18.35 0.76
N TRP A 287 7.27 -19.49 0.93
CA TRP A 287 7.98 -19.91 2.13
C TRP A 287 9.47 -20.00 1.89
N GLU A 288 10.25 -19.51 2.85
CA GLU A 288 11.69 -19.70 2.95
C GLU A 288 12.02 -20.05 4.40
N ALA A 289 13.00 -20.92 4.65
CA ALA A 289 13.46 -21.22 6.00
C ALA A 289 14.97 -21.07 6.11
N ALA A 290 15.43 -20.45 7.19
CA ALA A 290 16.84 -20.31 7.50
C ALA A 290 17.01 -20.17 9.02
N ASP A 291 18.04 -20.81 9.56
CA ASP A 291 18.48 -20.63 10.95
C ASP A 291 17.39 -20.79 12.03
N GLY A 292 16.55 -21.82 11.87
CA GLY A 292 15.43 -22.09 12.79
C GLY A 292 14.24 -21.12 12.65
N VAL A 293 14.26 -20.24 11.64
CA VAL A 293 13.20 -19.30 11.32
C VAL A 293 12.56 -19.67 9.99
N GLY A 294 11.23 -19.68 9.96
CA GLY A 294 10.44 -19.76 8.74
C GLY A 294 9.87 -18.40 8.36
N PHE A 295 9.97 -18.03 7.09
CA PHE A 295 9.50 -16.76 6.55
C PHE A 295 8.38 -17.00 5.54
N LEU A 296 7.16 -16.60 5.91
CA LEU A 296 5.97 -16.68 5.07
C LEU A 296 5.66 -15.30 4.46
N SER A 297 5.88 -15.18 3.16
CA SER A 297 5.53 -14.00 2.37
C SER A 297 4.18 -14.17 1.68
N PHE A 298 3.43 -13.07 1.56
CA PHE A 298 2.15 -13.04 0.84
C PHE A 298 2.01 -11.71 0.08
N ASN A 299 2.40 -11.72 -1.19
CA ASN A 299 2.44 -10.56 -2.06
C ASN A 299 1.11 -10.37 -2.80
N PHE A 300 0.03 -10.16 -2.04
CA PHE A 300 -1.27 -9.86 -2.63
C PHE A 300 -1.28 -8.43 -3.22
N TYR A 301 -1.72 -8.30 -4.47
CA TYR A 301 -1.70 -7.04 -5.19
C TYR A 301 -2.51 -5.95 -4.45
N ASN A 302 -1.90 -4.78 -4.26
CA ASN A 302 -2.40 -3.69 -3.41
C ASN A 302 -2.66 -4.07 -1.93
N GLY A 303 -2.14 -5.20 -1.44
CA GLY A 303 -2.39 -5.69 -0.09
C GLY A 303 -3.85 -6.11 0.18
N ALA A 304 -4.68 -6.20 -0.86
CA ALA A 304 -6.08 -6.58 -0.74
C ALA A 304 -6.20 -8.10 -0.66
N MET A 305 -6.86 -8.63 0.38
CA MET A 305 -6.90 -10.06 0.68
C MET A 305 -8.28 -10.63 0.35
N SER A 306 -8.43 -11.30 -0.79
CA SER A 306 -9.71 -11.94 -1.15
C SER A 306 -10.00 -13.15 -0.28
N THR A 307 -11.26 -13.60 -0.23
CA THR A 307 -11.64 -14.81 0.51
C THR A 307 -10.75 -16.01 0.17
N ALA A 308 -10.50 -16.25 -1.12
CA ALA A 308 -9.65 -17.36 -1.56
C ALA A 308 -8.18 -17.19 -1.14
N GLN A 309 -7.63 -15.98 -1.25
CA GLN A 309 -6.27 -15.68 -0.81
C GLN A 309 -6.10 -15.86 0.70
N CYS A 310 -7.07 -15.43 1.52
CA CYS A 310 -7.06 -15.62 2.96
C CYS A 310 -7.07 -17.11 3.34
N ARG A 311 -7.88 -17.92 2.66
CA ARG A 311 -7.93 -19.38 2.87
C ARG A 311 -6.59 -20.03 2.53
N ARG A 312 -6.02 -19.72 1.35
CA ARG A 312 -4.69 -20.22 0.94
C ARG A 312 -3.60 -19.78 1.92
N LEU A 313 -3.63 -18.53 2.41
CA LEU A 313 -2.66 -18.06 3.41
C LEU A 313 -2.84 -18.76 4.77
N THR A 314 -4.07 -19.08 5.16
CA THR A 314 -4.35 -19.88 6.36
C THR A 314 -3.81 -21.30 6.23
N GLU A 315 -3.99 -21.92 5.07
CA GLU A 315 -3.42 -23.24 4.75
C GLU A 315 -1.89 -23.21 4.76
N ALA A 316 -1.28 -22.21 4.14
CA ALA A 316 0.16 -22.01 4.14
C ALA A 316 0.71 -21.79 5.55
N PHE A 317 0.02 -21.00 6.39
CA PHE A 317 0.41 -20.80 7.78
C PHE A 317 0.29 -22.09 8.60
N ARG A 318 -0.80 -22.86 8.45
CA ARG A 318 -0.95 -24.16 9.12
C ARG A 318 0.13 -25.15 8.67
N TRP A 319 0.45 -25.18 7.39
CA TRP A 319 1.58 -25.97 6.89
C TRP A 319 2.92 -25.48 7.47
N ALA A 320 3.12 -24.16 7.59
CA ALA A 320 4.32 -23.59 8.20
C ALA A 320 4.51 -24.05 9.65
N THR A 321 3.43 -24.23 10.42
CA THR A 321 3.52 -24.74 11.80
C THR A 321 3.99 -26.19 11.90
N THR A 322 3.97 -26.96 10.80
CA THR A 322 4.50 -28.34 10.78
C THR A 322 5.98 -28.39 10.37
N GLN A 323 6.56 -27.27 9.95
CA GLN A 323 7.96 -27.19 9.55
C GLN A 323 8.89 -27.18 10.78
N PRO A 324 10.13 -27.68 10.66
CA PRO A 324 11.09 -27.76 11.77
C PRO A 324 11.73 -26.40 12.08
N VAL A 325 10.91 -25.40 12.37
CA VAL A 325 11.30 -24.02 12.72
C VAL A 325 10.71 -23.65 14.09
N ARG A 326 11.40 -22.76 14.79
CA ARG A 326 11.01 -22.26 16.13
C ARG A 326 10.25 -20.94 16.05
N VAL A 327 10.51 -20.15 15.01
CA VAL A 327 9.89 -18.84 14.79
C VAL A 327 9.28 -18.81 13.38
N ILE A 328 8.08 -18.26 13.26
CA ILE A 328 7.42 -17.99 11.97
C ILE A 328 7.26 -16.47 11.80
N VAL A 329 7.82 -15.93 10.72
CA VAL A 329 7.76 -14.51 10.37
C VAL A 329 6.82 -14.30 9.18
N LEU A 330 5.76 -13.52 9.37
CA LEU A 330 4.83 -13.09 8.33
C LEU A 330 5.31 -11.75 7.73
N ARG A 331 5.74 -11.75 6.47
CA ARG A 331 6.40 -10.59 5.83
C ARG A 331 5.49 -9.73 4.95
N GLY A 332 4.29 -10.19 4.62
CA GLY A 332 3.44 -9.51 3.63
C GLY A 332 4.08 -9.45 2.24
N GLY A 333 3.71 -8.44 1.46
CA GLY A 333 4.26 -8.13 0.15
C GLY A 333 5.27 -6.98 0.16
N ALA A 334 5.89 -6.72 -0.99
CA ALA A 334 6.92 -5.67 -1.10
C ALA A 334 6.36 -4.24 -0.94
N ASP A 335 5.11 -4.02 -1.37
CA ASP A 335 4.49 -2.69 -1.40
C ASP A 335 3.44 -2.49 -0.31
N PHE A 336 2.93 -3.58 0.25
CA PHE A 336 1.92 -3.59 1.32
C PHE A 336 2.11 -4.81 2.20
N TRP A 337 1.94 -4.64 3.50
CA TRP A 337 1.80 -5.78 4.39
C TRP A 337 0.39 -6.37 4.25
N SER A 338 -0.66 -5.57 4.51
CA SER A 338 -2.06 -5.90 4.23
C SER A 338 -2.95 -4.65 4.35
N ASN A 339 -3.97 -4.54 3.50
CA ASN A 339 -5.04 -3.55 3.59
C ASN A 339 -6.40 -4.17 3.99
N GLY A 340 -6.42 -5.44 4.43
CA GLY A 340 -7.62 -6.16 4.82
C GLY A 340 -8.41 -6.72 3.63
N ILE A 341 -9.74 -6.74 3.75
CA ILE A 341 -10.67 -7.33 2.78
C ILE A 341 -10.49 -6.81 1.34
N HIS A 342 -10.78 -7.65 0.34
CA HIS A 342 -10.60 -7.31 -1.06
C HIS A 342 -11.82 -6.62 -1.67
N LEU A 343 -11.93 -5.31 -1.44
CA LEU A 343 -13.08 -4.50 -1.83
C LEU A 343 -13.47 -4.62 -3.31
N ASN A 344 -12.52 -4.78 -4.23
CA ASN A 344 -12.84 -4.96 -5.65
C ASN A 344 -13.48 -6.34 -5.95
N VAL A 345 -13.03 -7.42 -5.31
CA VAL A 345 -13.63 -8.75 -5.49
C VAL A 345 -15.02 -8.76 -4.88
N ILE A 346 -15.15 -8.18 -3.68
CA ILE A 346 -16.44 -7.96 -3.02
C ILE A 346 -17.41 -7.19 -3.91
N GLU A 347 -16.99 -6.06 -4.50
CA GLU A 347 -17.84 -5.25 -5.36
C GLU A 347 -18.22 -5.96 -6.67
N SER A 348 -17.38 -6.89 -7.15
CA SER A 348 -17.68 -7.70 -8.34
C SER A 348 -18.56 -8.93 -8.09
N ALA A 349 -18.77 -9.31 -6.84
CA ALA A 349 -19.54 -10.50 -6.49
C ALA A 349 -21.04 -10.29 -6.75
N ASP A 350 -21.77 -11.40 -6.98
CA ASP A 350 -23.23 -11.37 -7.16
C ASP A 350 -23.94 -10.77 -5.93
N SER A 351 -23.40 -11.02 -4.74
CA SER A 351 -23.83 -10.43 -3.47
C SER A 351 -22.62 -9.86 -2.72
N PRO A 352 -22.36 -8.54 -2.82
CA PRO A 352 -21.27 -7.91 -2.08
C PRO A 352 -21.39 -8.04 -0.55
N PRO A 353 -22.57 -7.98 0.10
CA PRO A 353 -22.71 -8.37 1.50
C PRO A 353 -22.19 -9.77 1.82
N ASP A 354 -22.55 -10.78 1.02
CA ASP A 354 -22.15 -12.17 1.26
C ASP A 354 -20.66 -12.40 1.05
N GLU A 355 -20.08 -11.79 0.01
CA GLU A 355 -18.63 -11.84 -0.18
C GLU A 355 -17.89 -11.06 0.91
N SER A 356 -18.44 -9.96 1.43
CA SER A 356 -17.87 -9.25 2.59
C SER A 356 -17.87 -10.15 3.84
N TRP A 357 -18.97 -10.87 4.07
CA TRP A 357 -19.11 -11.80 5.18
C TRP A 357 -18.15 -12.99 5.06
N ALA A 358 -18.03 -13.58 3.88
CA ALA A 358 -17.09 -14.66 3.61
C ALA A 358 -15.63 -14.18 3.78
N ASN A 359 -15.32 -12.97 3.30
CA ASN A 359 -13.97 -12.44 3.33
C ASN A 359 -13.52 -12.10 4.75
N ILE A 360 -14.37 -11.46 5.58
CA ILE A 360 -13.99 -11.16 6.97
C ILE A 360 -13.80 -12.44 7.78
N ASN A 361 -14.66 -13.45 7.59
CA ASN A 361 -14.49 -14.74 8.25
C ASN A 361 -13.19 -15.43 7.83
N ALA A 362 -12.81 -15.35 6.56
CA ALA A 362 -11.55 -15.92 6.10
C ALA A 362 -10.31 -15.19 6.64
N ILE A 363 -10.38 -13.87 6.88
CA ILE A 363 -9.31 -13.14 7.60
C ILE A 363 -9.28 -13.55 9.07
N ASP A 364 -10.44 -13.66 9.73
CA ASP A 364 -10.51 -14.10 11.12
C ASP A 364 -10.01 -15.54 11.30
N ASP A 365 -10.24 -16.44 10.33
CA ASP A 365 -9.69 -17.79 10.35
C ASP A 365 -8.15 -17.79 10.36
N LEU A 366 -7.53 -16.87 9.61
CA LEU A 366 -6.08 -16.68 9.62
C LEU A 366 -5.61 -16.10 10.96
N ALA A 367 -6.27 -15.04 11.45
CA ALA A 367 -5.93 -14.43 12.73
C ALA A 367 -6.04 -15.43 13.89
N GLU A 368 -7.11 -16.23 13.90
CA GLU A 368 -7.32 -17.29 14.89
C GLU A 368 -6.27 -18.40 14.77
N ALA A 369 -5.90 -18.81 13.55
CA ALA A 369 -4.83 -19.79 13.35
C ALA A 369 -3.49 -19.30 13.93
N ILE A 370 -3.16 -18.01 13.76
CA ILE A 370 -1.96 -17.40 14.33
C ILE A 370 -2.04 -17.37 15.87
N LEU A 371 -3.17 -16.91 16.42
CA LEU A 371 -3.41 -16.83 17.86
C LEU A 371 -3.36 -18.19 18.57
N ARG A 372 -3.80 -19.25 17.88
CA ARG A 372 -3.79 -20.63 18.38
C ARG A 372 -2.48 -21.37 18.10
N CYS A 373 -1.50 -20.74 17.45
CA CYS A 373 -0.18 -21.34 17.25
C CYS A 373 0.56 -21.47 18.58
N THR A 374 0.73 -22.70 19.06
CA THR A 374 1.38 -23.03 20.35
C THR A 374 2.77 -23.65 20.19
N THR A 375 3.19 -23.90 18.95
CA THR A 375 4.42 -24.62 18.60
C THR A 375 5.56 -23.70 18.19
N GLN A 376 5.26 -22.48 17.74
CA GLN A 376 6.25 -21.47 17.35
C GLN A 376 5.92 -20.11 17.96
N LEU A 377 6.95 -19.28 18.11
CA LEU A 377 6.74 -17.83 18.26
C LEU A 377 6.44 -17.21 16.89
N THR A 378 5.51 -16.28 16.82
CA THR A 378 5.07 -15.64 15.57
C THR A 378 5.43 -14.16 15.55
N VAL A 379 5.90 -13.69 14.40
CA VAL A 379 6.29 -12.29 14.20
C VAL A 379 5.65 -11.74 12.93
N ALA A 380 4.98 -10.60 13.01
CA ALA A 380 4.61 -9.82 11.84
C ALA A 380 5.73 -8.82 11.52
N ALA A 381 6.41 -9.01 10.39
CA ALA A 381 7.38 -8.08 9.85
C ALA A 381 6.68 -7.13 8.86
N VAL A 382 6.21 -5.99 9.37
CA VAL A 382 5.47 -4.98 8.60
C VAL A 382 6.47 -4.10 7.85
N GLY A 383 6.96 -4.60 6.72
CA GLY A 383 7.94 -3.91 5.87
C GLY A 383 7.35 -2.82 4.96
N ALA A 384 6.03 -2.81 4.79
CA ALA A 384 5.31 -1.90 3.92
C ALA A 384 3.94 -1.51 4.52
N ASN A 385 3.27 -0.53 3.91
CA ASN A 385 2.05 0.07 4.45
C ASN A 385 0.97 -0.97 4.77
N ALA A 386 0.21 -0.69 5.83
CA ALA A 386 -0.94 -1.48 6.22
C ALA A 386 -2.15 -0.58 6.52
N GLY A 387 -3.35 -1.10 6.30
CA GLY A 387 -4.59 -0.35 6.48
C GLY A 387 -5.72 -1.22 6.99
N ALA A 388 -6.67 -0.60 7.71
CA ALA A 388 -7.87 -1.24 8.23
C ALA A 388 -7.53 -2.57 8.95
N GLY A 389 -8.22 -3.66 8.59
CA GLY A 389 -8.02 -5.00 9.16
C GLY A 389 -6.59 -5.53 9.03
N GLY A 390 -5.82 -5.07 8.03
CA GLY A 390 -4.40 -5.40 7.94
C GLY A 390 -3.57 -4.89 9.12
N CYS A 391 -3.90 -3.75 9.71
CA CYS A 391 -3.19 -3.31 10.92
C CYS A 391 -3.44 -4.24 12.12
N PHE A 392 -4.66 -4.77 12.22
CA PHE A 392 -5.09 -5.62 13.34
C PHE A 392 -4.69 -7.08 13.15
N LEU A 393 -4.73 -7.60 11.92
CA LEU A 393 -4.22 -8.93 11.60
C LEU A 393 -2.74 -9.08 11.99
N ALA A 394 -1.93 -8.04 11.81
CA ALA A 394 -0.52 -8.07 12.23
C ALA A 394 -0.39 -8.36 13.73
N ARG A 395 -1.33 -7.83 14.53
CA ARG A 395 -1.34 -8.00 15.98
C ARG A 395 -1.68 -9.40 16.46
N ALA A 396 -2.22 -10.26 15.60
CA ALA A 396 -2.42 -11.67 15.92
C ALA A 396 -1.09 -12.39 16.19
N CYS A 397 0.03 -11.88 15.64
CA CYS A 397 1.37 -12.37 15.96
C CYS A 397 1.82 -11.97 17.36
N ASP A 398 2.73 -12.75 17.96
CA ASP A 398 3.29 -12.45 19.28
C ASP A 398 4.01 -11.08 19.28
N GLN A 399 4.82 -10.85 18.25
CA GLN A 399 5.53 -9.59 18.03
C GLN A 399 5.21 -8.96 16.68
N VAL A 400 5.21 -7.63 16.63
CA VAL A 400 5.04 -6.83 15.41
C VAL A 400 6.19 -5.86 15.29
N TRP A 401 7.00 -6.04 14.25
CA TRP A 401 8.13 -5.20 13.91
C TRP A 401 7.83 -4.45 12.62
N ALA A 402 7.73 -3.13 12.70
CA ALA A 402 7.44 -2.28 11.55
C ALA A 402 8.69 -1.56 11.05
N ARG A 403 8.80 -1.43 9.73
CA ARG A 403 9.86 -0.64 9.12
C ARG A 403 9.61 0.85 9.34
N ASP A 404 10.67 1.60 9.65
CA ASP A 404 10.60 3.06 9.67
C ASP A 404 10.13 3.61 8.31
N GLY A 405 9.30 4.64 8.35
CA GLY A 405 8.63 5.20 7.18
C GLY A 405 7.40 4.44 6.67
N VAL A 406 7.03 3.29 7.28
CA VAL A 406 5.74 2.65 7.03
C VAL A 406 4.61 3.51 7.55
N MET A 407 3.54 3.59 6.75
CA MET A 407 2.29 4.21 7.15
C MET A 407 1.20 3.20 7.46
N LEU A 408 0.57 3.40 8.61
CA LEU A 408 -0.54 2.60 9.11
C LEU A 408 -1.81 3.44 9.08
N ASN A 409 -2.93 2.83 8.69
CA ASN A 409 -4.26 3.42 8.85
C ASN A 409 -5.11 2.47 9.71
N PRO A 410 -4.87 2.40 11.04
CA PRO A 410 -5.51 1.45 11.95
C PRO A 410 -6.94 1.89 12.32
N HIS A 411 -7.78 2.12 11.31
CA HIS A 411 -9.17 2.55 11.47
C HIS A 411 -10.02 2.15 10.25
N TYR A 412 -11.34 2.19 10.42
CA TYR A 412 -12.30 1.89 9.36
C TYR A 412 -13.13 3.11 8.92
N LYS A 413 -12.78 4.32 9.37
CA LYS A 413 -13.53 5.56 9.07
C LYS A 413 -13.67 5.88 7.58
N ASN A 414 -12.76 5.40 6.74
CA ASN A 414 -12.84 5.57 5.28
C ASN A 414 -13.74 4.53 4.59
N MET A 415 -14.17 3.50 5.32
CA MET A 415 -14.94 2.39 4.79
C MET A 415 -16.27 2.25 5.54
N GLY A 416 -17.05 3.33 5.57
CA GLY A 416 -18.37 3.34 6.20
C GLY A 416 -18.38 3.07 7.70
N ASN A 417 -17.25 3.31 8.39
CA ASN A 417 -17.10 3.05 9.82
C ASN A 417 -17.44 1.60 10.21
N LEU A 418 -16.91 0.63 9.45
CA LEU A 418 -16.91 -0.78 9.86
C LEU A 418 -16.43 -0.91 11.32
N PHE A 419 -17.00 -1.87 12.04
CA PHE A 419 -16.57 -2.14 13.41
C PHE A 419 -15.13 -2.67 13.48
N GLY A 420 -14.75 -3.52 12.52
CA GLY A 420 -13.51 -4.28 12.52
C GLY A 420 -13.64 -5.62 13.22
N SER A 421 -12.80 -6.59 12.86
CA SER A 421 -12.78 -7.93 13.48
C SER A 421 -11.33 -8.27 13.81
N GLU A 422 -10.75 -9.33 13.22
CA GLU A 422 -9.34 -9.68 13.40
C GLU A 422 -8.92 -9.80 14.88
N PHE A 423 -9.89 -10.08 15.77
CA PHE A 423 -9.73 -10.16 17.23
C PHE A 423 -9.22 -8.85 17.85
N TRP A 424 -9.48 -7.69 17.25
CA TRP A 424 -8.97 -6.41 17.75
C TRP A 424 -9.45 -6.11 19.18
N THR A 425 -10.65 -6.55 19.56
CA THR A 425 -11.21 -6.36 20.91
C THR A 425 -10.54 -7.24 21.97
N TYR A 426 -9.87 -8.33 21.56
CA TYR A 426 -8.98 -9.12 22.42
C TYR A 426 -7.55 -8.55 22.41
N LEU A 427 -7.03 -8.23 21.23
CA LEU A 427 -5.61 -7.92 21.00
C LEU A 427 -5.18 -6.53 21.47
N LEU A 428 -6.07 -5.54 21.36
CA LEU A 428 -5.70 -4.14 21.56
C LEU A 428 -5.82 -3.66 23.02
N PRO A 429 -6.93 -3.92 23.75
CA PRO A 429 -7.11 -3.36 25.09
C PRO A 429 -6.01 -3.72 26.11
N PRO A 430 -5.43 -4.94 26.14
CA PRO A 430 -4.35 -5.25 27.08
C PRO A 430 -3.08 -4.41 26.88
N ARG A 431 -2.89 -3.80 25.70
CA ARG A 431 -1.69 -3.02 25.38
C ARG A 431 -1.86 -1.53 25.62
N VAL A 432 -3.04 -1.00 25.31
CA VAL A 432 -3.29 0.46 25.27
C VAL A 432 -4.43 0.90 26.17
N GLY A 433 -5.05 -0.03 26.90
CA GLY A 433 -6.29 0.20 27.65
C GLY A 433 -7.51 0.37 26.74
N ALA A 434 -8.70 0.35 27.33
CA ALA A 434 -9.95 0.51 26.57
C ALA A 434 -10.05 1.89 25.90
N ASP A 435 -9.64 2.95 26.61
CA ASP A 435 -9.67 4.32 26.07
C ASP A 435 -8.64 4.52 24.96
N GLY A 436 -7.43 3.96 25.10
CA GLY A 436 -6.42 3.99 24.04
C GLY A 436 -6.86 3.22 22.79
N ALA A 437 -7.49 2.05 22.98
CA ALA A 437 -8.06 1.27 21.88
C ALA A 437 -9.14 2.06 21.13
N ALA A 438 -10.06 2.69 21.88
CA ALA A 438 -11.09 3.56 21.32
C ALA A 438 -10.49 4.80 20.62
N ALA A 439 -9.44 5.40 21.17
CA ALA A 439 -8.76 6.55 20.57
C ALA A 439 -8.13 6.19 19.22
N ILE A 440 -7.38 5.08 19.16
CA ILE A 440 -6.79 4.57 17.91
C ILE A 440 -7.89 4.32 16.87
N MET A 441 -8.95 3.61 17.25
CA MET A 441 -10.05 3.27 16.34
C MET A 441 -10.86 4.48 15.86
N ARG A 442 -10.87 5.58 16.63
CA ARG A 442 -11.52 6.84 16.26
C ARG A 442 -10.64 7.73 15.39
N HIS A 443 -9.33 7.62 15.53
CA HIS A 443 -8.37 8.48 14.84
C HIS A 443 -8.32 8.14 13.35
N ARG A 444 -8.67 9.12 12.49
CA ARG A 444 -8.78 8.95 11.03
C ARG A 444 -7.53 9.35 10.26
N LEU A 445 -6.57 9.98 10.92
CA LEU A 445 -5.29 10.33 10.28
C LEU A 445 -4.33 9.13 10.34
N PRO A 446 -3.40 9.04 9.38
CA PRO A 446 -2.39 8.01 9.34
C PRO A 446 -1.50 8.03 10.60
N MET A 447 -1.04 6.85 11.00
CA MET A 447 -0.15 6.60 12.12
C MET A 447 1.19 6.08 11.59
N SER A 448 2.30 6.71 11.99
CA SER A 448 3.65 6.24 11.61
C SER A 448 4.05 5.00 12.40
N ALA A 449 5.02 4.23 11.88
CA ALA A 449 5.57 3.08 12.61
C ALA A 449 6.15 3.48 13.99
N ALA A 450 6.86 4.61 14.07
CA ALA A 450 7.39 5.12 15.34
C ALA A 450 6.28 5.51 16.32
N GLU A 451 5.21 6.13 15.82
CA GLU A 451 4.04 6.48 16.63
C GLU A 451 3.30 5.23 17.13
N ALA A 452 3.14 4.21 16.28
CA ALA A 452 2.52 2.95 16.66
C ALA A 452 3.23 2.29 17.84
N VAL A 453 4.57 2.31 17.87
CA VAL A 453 5.35 1.79 19.00
C VAL A 453 5.17 2.67 20.23
N ARG A 454 5.27 4.00 20.08
CA ARG A 454 5.09 4.96 21.18
C ARG A 454 3.73 4.83 21.85
N LEU A 455 2.68 4.54 21.08
CA LEU A 455 1.31 4.35 21.58
C LEU A 455 1.05 2.94 22.12
N GLY A 456 2.01 2.00 22.02
CA GLY A 456 1.84 0.60 22.43
C GLY A 456 1.04 -0.26 21.45
N PHE A 457 0.77 0.24 20.23
CA PHE A 457 0.10 -0.52 19.18
C PHE A 457 1.01 -1.62 18.62
N TYR A 458 2.25 -1.31 18.25
CA TYR A 458 3.26 -2.26 17.75
C TYR A 458 4.46 -2.37 18.71
N ASP A 459 5.32 -3.38 18.52
CA ASP A 459 6.39 -3.69 19.47
C ASP A 459 7.72 -3.01 19.13
N ALA A 460 8.07 -2.91 17.85
CA ALA A 460 9.32 -2.30 17.42
C ALA A 460 9.21 -1.53 16.10
N CYS A 461 9.95 -0.43 16.01
CA CYS A 461 10.19 0.31 14.78
C CYS A 461 11.65 0.08 14.41
N LEU A 462 11.89 -0.59 13.29
CA LEU A 462 13.21 -0.97 12.82
C LEU A 462 13.64 -0.06 11.66
N PRO A 463 14.93 0.26 11.53
CA PRO A 463 15.42 1.14 10.46
C PRO A 463 15.00 0.67 9.06
N ALA A 464 14.71 1.62 8.17
CA ALA A 464 14.35 1.29 6.79
C ALA A 464 15.51 0.65 5.99
N PRO A 465 16.73 1.23 5.98
CA PRO A 465 17.87 0.55 5.40
C PRO A 465 18.16 -0.74 6.18
N GLY A 466 18.19 -1.87 5.48
CA GLY A 466 18.50 -3.16 6.10
C GLY A 466 17.36 -3.82 6.88
N PHE A 467 16.11 -3.31 6.80
CA PHE A 467 14.95 -3.87 7.52
C PHE A 467 14.86 -5.40 7.43
N THR A 468 14.92 -5.98 6.23
CA THR A 468 14.84 -7.44 6.02
C THR A 468 15.98 -8.19 6.70
N VAL A 469 17.18 -7.62 6.71
CA VAL A 469 18.36 -8.19 7.37
C VAL A 469 18.18 -8.16 8.89
N ASP A 470 17.69 -7.04 9.43
CA ASP A 470 17.43 -6.89 10.86
C ASP A 470 16.30 -7.81 11.35
N VAL A 471 15.24 -7.98 10.55
CA VAL A 471 14.17 -8.95 10.84
C VAL A 471 14.73 -10.36 10.88
N ALA A 472 15.52 -10.76 9.88
CA ALA A 472 16.10 -12.10 9.85
C ALA A 472 17.03 -12.36 11.04
N ARG A 473 17.91 -11.39 11.36
CA ARG A 473 18.81 -11.45 12.51
C ARG A 473 18.04 -11.56 13.83
N ARG A 474 17.08 -10.68 14.09
CA ARG A 474 16.27 -10.69 15.33
C ARG A 474 15.44 -11.96 15.47
N ALA A 475 14.89 -12.46 14.37
CA ALA A 475 14.13 -13.71 14.39
C ALA A 475 15.03 -14.92 14.69
N ALA A 476 16.25 -14.94 14.15
CA ALA A 476 17.24 -15.97 14.47
C ALA A 476 17.68 -15.89 15.94
N GLU A 477 17.94 -14.69 16.45
CA GLU A 477 18.22 -14.45 17.88
C GLU A 477 17.07 -14.97 18.76
N LEU A 478 15.81 -14.76 18.35
CA LEU A 478 14.64 -15.27 19.04
C LEU A 478 14.56 -16.81 18.99
N ALA A 479 14.86 -17.42 17.83
CA ALA A 479 14.85 -18.88 17.68
C ALA A 479 15.95 -19.58 18.51
N HIS A 480 17.09 -18.92 18.69
CA HIS A 480 18.24 -19.43 19.45
C HIS A 480 18.31 -18.94 20.89
N ALA A 481 17.32 -18.18 21.35
CA ALA A 481 17.28 -17.66 22.70
C ALA A 481 17.36 -18.80 23.73
N PRO A 482 18.27 -18.74 24.73
CA PRO A 482 18.42 -19.80 25.74
C PRO A 482 17.13 -20.10 26.51
N ASP A 483 16.26 -19.11 26.63
CA ASP A 483 14.97 -19.15 27.31
C ASP A 483 13.78 -19.40 26.36
N PHE A 484 14.01 -19.74 25.08
CA PHE A 484 12.95 -19.96 24.09
C PHE A 484 11.84 -20.92 24.59
N VAL A 485 12.23 -22.03 25.23
CA VAL A 485 11.27 -23.02 25.77
C VAL A 485 10.38 -22.39 26.84
N SER A 486 10.94 -21.52 27.69
CA SER A 486 10.16 -20.78 28.69
C SER A 486 9.23 -19.78 28.02
N GLN A 487 9.72 -18.99 27.05
CA GLN A 487 8.89 -18.03 26.32
C GLN A 487 7.70 -18.69 25.63
N LEU A 488 7.91 -19.86 25.02
CA LEU A 488 6.85 -20.63 24.38
C LEU A 488 5.85 -21.17 25.43
N ALA A 489 6.33 -21.69 26.55
CA ALA A 489 5.47 -22.15 27.64
C ALA A 489 4.63 -21.00 28.22
N ASP A 490 5.21 -19.80 28.39
CA ASP A 490 4.53 -18.60 28.88
C ASP A 490 3.46 -18.13 27.88
N LYS A 491 3.76 -18.17 26.57
CA LYS A 491 2.78 -17.90 25.51
C LYS A 491 1.58 -18.84 25.62
N VAL A 492 1.82 -20.14 25.75
CA VAL A 492 0.76 -21.16 25.85
C VAL A 492 -0.05 -20.96 27.14
N ALA A 493 0.61 -20.75 28.27
CA ALA A 493 -0.05 -20.53 29.55
C ALA A 493 -0.91 -19.27 29.54
N ARG A 494 -0.40 -18.16 29.00
CA ARG A 494 -1.16 -16.90 28.84
C ARG A 494 -2.39 -17.11 27.97
N ARG A 495 -2.25 -17.78 26.82
CA ARG A 495 -3.38 -18.08 25.94
C ARG A 495 -4.44 -18.95 26.63
N ALA A 496 -4.02 -19.96 27.40
CA ALA A 496 -4.95 -20.80 28.16
C ALA A 496 -5.68 -20.00 29.25
N ALA A 497 -4.98 -19.11 29.97
CA ALA A 497 -5.58 -18.23 30.96
C ALA A 497 -6.59 -17.26 30.34
N ASP A 498 -6.23 -16.62 29.23
CA ASP A 498 -7.11 -15.71 28.49
C ASP A 498 -8.36 -16.46 27.97
N GLU A 499 -8.19 -17.69 27.45
CA GLU A 499 -9.30 -18.53 26.96
C GLU A 499 -10.27 -18.91 28.09
N ALA A 500 -9.77 -19.11 29.31
CA ALA A 500 -10.59 -19.38 30.49
C ALA A 500 -11.38 -18.15 30.98
N VAL A 501 -10.88 -16.93 30.75
CA VAL A 501 -11.59 -15.69 31.08
C VAL A 501 -12.67 -15.40 30.04
N LYS A 502 -12.29 -15.40 28.75
CA LYS A 502 -13.20 -15.23 27.63
C LYS A 502 -12.63 -15.93 26.40
N PRO A 503 -13.31 -16.96 25.87
CA PRO A 503 -12.81 -17.69 24.70
C PRO A 503 -12.67 -16.78 23.47
N LEU A 504 -11.67 -17.03 22.63
CA LEU A 504 -11.53 -16.37 21.32
C LEU A 504 -12.83 -16.42 20.51
N ALA A 505 -13.54 -17.56 20.55
CA ALA A 505 -14.82 -17.73 19.87
C ALA A 505 -15.85 -16.65 20.26
N GLN A 506 -15.89 -16.24 21.53
CA GLN A 506 -16.81 -15.21 22.00
C GLN A 506 -16.38 -13.81 21.52
N TYR A 507 -15.08 -13.49 21.52
CA TYR A 507 -14.59 -12.23 20.94
C TYR A 507 -14.96 -12.13 19.46
N ARG A 508 -14.70 -13.20 18.71
CA ARG A 508 -15.04 -13.30 17.29
C ARG A 508 -16.54 -13.18 17.04
N GLU A 509 -17.37 -13.85 17.83
CA GLU A 509 -18.84 -13.76 17.70
C GLU A 509 -19.34 -12.33 17.90
N GLU A 510 -18.84 -11.61 18.91
CA GLU A 510 -19.23 -10.23 19.20
C GLU A 510 -18.79 -9.25 18.10
N GLU A 511 -17.54 -9.36 17.63
CA GLU A 511 -17.00 -8.58 16.52
C GLU A 511 -17.78 -8.84 15.23
N LEU A 512 -18.00 -10.12 14.88
CA LEU A 512 -18.75 -10.51 13.70
C LEU A 512 -20.23 -10.15 13.79
N ALA A 513 -20.85 -10.14 14.97
CA ALA A 513 -22.21 -9.64 15.14
C ALA A 513 -22.32 -8.14 14.81
N ALA A 514 -21.30 -7.35 15.13
CA ALA A 514 -21.22 -5.94 14.73
C ALA A 514 -20.95 -5.78 13.22
N MET A 515 -20.00 -6.54 12.67
CA MET A 515 -19.69 -6.53 11.23
C MET A 515 -20.89 -6.99 10.39
N ARG A 516 -21.67 -7.97 10.86
CA ARG A 516 -22.92 -8.40 10.21
C ARG A 516 -23.91 -7.25 10.09
N ARG A 517 -24.03 -6.39 11.10
CA ARG A 517 -24.87 -5.19 11.02
C ARG A 517 -24.33 -4.19 10.00
N ASN A 518 -23.01 -4.07 9.83
CA ASN A 518 -22.45 -3.21 8.79
C ASN A 518 -22.71 -3.74 7.36
N PHE A 519 -22.78 -5.06 7.17
CA PHE A 519 -22.95 -5.68 5.85
C PHE A 519 -24.41 -5.91 5.45
N TYR A 520 -25.29 -6.19 6.42
CA TYR A 520 -26.68 -6.58 6.16
C TYR A 520 -27.71 -5.67 6.85
N GLY A 521 -27.25 -4.74 7.70
CA GLY A 521 -28.13 -3.79 8.35
C GLY A 521 -28.71 -2.77 7.37
N PHE A 522 -29.68 -1.99 7.85
CA PHE A 522 -30.33 -0.97 7.04
C PHE A 522 -29.41 0.20 6.66
N ASP A 523 -28.39 0.50 7.47
CA ASP A 523 -27.42 1.56 7.20
C ASP A 523 -26.46 1.16 6.06
N PRO A 524 -26.52 1.83 4.89
CA PRO A 524 -25.73 1.45 3.73
C PRO A 524 -24.31 2.05 3.73
N SER A 525 -23.88 2.71 4.82
CA SER A 525 -22.62 3.46 4.88
C SER A 525 -21.40 2.71 4.35
N TYR A 526 -21.29 1.42 4.66
CA TYR A 526 -20.23 0.55 4.13
C TYR A 526 -20.33 0.37 2.62
N HIS A 527 -21.51 0.03 2.09
CA HIS A 527 -21.73 -0.20 0.67
C HIS A 527 -21.48 1.05 -0.16
N VAL A 528 -21.94 2.22 0.32
CA VAL A 528 -21.70 3.51 -0.33
C VAL A 528 -20.20 3.84 -0.34
N ALA A 529 -19.52 3.69 0.80
CA ALA A 529 -18.08 3.94 0.88
C ALA A 529 -17.27 2.99 -0.02
N ARG A 530 -17.63 1.70 -0.06
CA ARG A 530 -17.00 0.70 -0.92
C ARG A 530 -17.16 1.05 -2.40
N TYR A 531 -18.38 1.36 -2.84
CA TYR A 531 -18.67 1.75 -4.21
C TYR A 531 -17.78 2.92 -4.66
N HIS A 532 -17.76 4.03 -3.89
CA HIS A 532 -16.95 5.20 -4.23
C HIS A 532 -15.44 4.91 -4.22
N PHE A 533 -14.97 4.06 -3.30
CA PHE A 533 -13.56 3.65 -3.26
C PHE A 533 -13.16 2.86 -4.50
N VAL A 534 -13.95 1.85 -4.88
CA VAL A 534 -13.64 0.93 -5.98
C VAL A 534 -13.77 1.64 -7.34
N GLU A 535 -14.83 2.45 -7.52
CA GLU A 535 -15.03 3.27 -8.73
C GLU A 535 -14.08 4.47 -8.81
N LYS A 536 -13.36 4.76 -7.71
CA LYS A 536 -12.48 5.92 -7.58
C LYS A 536 -13.21 7.22 -7.91
N SER A 537 -14.40 7.38 -7.35
CA SER A 537 -15.23 8.57 -7.56
C SER A 537 -14.44 9.84 -7.19
N PRO A 538 -14.44 10.88 -8.04
CA PRO A 538 -13.81 12.15 -7.71
C PRO A 538 -14.40 12.74 -6.43
N HIS A 539 -13.53 13.29 -5.58
CA HIS A 539 -13.99 14.02 -4.40
C HIS A 539 -14.61 15.35 -4.82
N SER A 540 -15.83 15.63 -4.36
CA SER A 540 -16.51 16.91 -4.58
C SER A 540 -16.13 17.98 -3.55
N TRP A 541 -15.47 17.59 -2.45
CA TRP A 541 -15.01 18.47 -1.37
C TRP A 541 -13.89 17.80 -0.57
N THR A 542 -13.11 18.59 0.17
CA THR A 542 -12.05 18.07 1.05
C THR A 542 -12.62 17.70 2.42
N PRO A 543 -12.50 16.44 2.87
CA PRO A 543 -12.98 16.02 4.17
C PRO A 543 -12.49 16.92 5.33
N ARG A 544 -13.39 17.32 6.23
CA ARG A 544 -13.08 18.27 7.33
C ARG A 544 -11.94 17.83 8.24
N HIS A 545 -11.82 16.53 8.50
CA HIS A 545 -10.70 15.98 9.28
C HIS A 545 -9.32 16.20 8.64
N LEU A 546 -9.27 16.57 7.36
CA LEU A 546 -8.05 16.97 6.63
C LEU A 546 -7.98 18.50 6.49
N ALA A 547 -9.09 19.14 6.13
CA ALA A 547 -9.20 20.58 5.94
C ALA A 547 -9.49 21.30 7.27
N ARG A 548 -8.52 21.31 8.19
CA ARG A 548 -8.63 21.94 9.51
C ARG A 548 -9.03 23.42 9.44
N HIS A 549 -8.61 24.12 8.38
CA HIS A 549 -8.99 25.52 8.13
C HIS A 549 -10.48 25.72 7.78
N ARG A 550 -11.24 24.63 7.62
CA ARG A 550 -12.69 24.60 7.37
C ARG A 550 -13.48 24.08 8.57
N ASP A 551 -12.83 23.88 9.71
CA ASP A 551 -13.54 23.51 10.94
C ASP A 551 -14.39 24.66 11.48
N LEU A 552 -15.51 24.33 12.12
CA LEU A 552 -16.50 25.32 12.60
C LEU A 552 -15.93 26.23 13.68
N ASP A 553 -14.99 25.70 14.46
CA ASP A 553 -14.25 26.34 15.53
C ASP A 553 -12.90 26.92 15.06
N TRP A 554 -12.58 26.78 13.77
CA TRP A 554 -11.37 27.38 13.20
C TRP A 554 -11.47 28.91 13.26
N LYS A 555 -10.47 29.53 13.86
CA LYS A 555 -10.27 30.97 13.84
C LYS A 555 -9.13 31.26 12.87
N ILE A 556 -9.41 32.13 11.89
CA ILE A 556 -8.38 32.59 10.94
C ILE A 556 -7.23 33.17 11.78
N PRO A 557 -6.00 32.63 11.65
CA PRO A 557 -4.85 33.12 12.39
C PRO A 557 -4.66 34.62 12.16
N ALA A 558 -4.32 35.35 13.23
CA ALA A 558 -4.15 36.81 13.21
C ALA A 558 -3.21 37.29 12.09
#